data_AF-A0A1S8KNF8-F1
#
_entry.id   AF-A0A1S8KNF8-F1
#
_cell.length_a   1.000
_cell.length_b   1.000
_cell.length_c   1.000
_cell.angle_alpha   90.00
_cell.angle_beta   90.00
_cell.angle_gamma   90.00
#
_symmetry.space_group_name_H-M   'P 1'
#
loop_
_entity.id
_entity.type
_entity.pdbx_description
1 polymer ?
#
loop_
_entity_poly.entity_id
_entity_poly.type
_entity_poly.pdbx_seq_one_letter_code
_entity_poly.pdbx_strand_id
1 'polypeptide(L)'
;MTRKKQPSVLKRYMLSYIFVFSIPLILLVFLINTIYIQNIREDITQLNETYLTQLDAELDRTFDDLHSMRDFINHENSFPAGAVYMNNQYNEYNNLVRVYRQAVDSVQSMFIIYPNQSFIFSPHGTNSIEALLEYGPEFKSADNPNDYVR
;
A
#
# COMPACT_ATOMS: atom_id res chain seq x y z
N MET A 1 46.00 72.27 6.38
CA MET A 1 44.57 71.91 6.21
C MET A 1 44.49 70.42 5.88
N THR A 2 44.21 69.56 6.85
CA THR A 2 44.00 68.13 6.61
C THR A 2 42.95 67.61 7.58
N ARG A 3 41.69 67.52 7.12
CA ARG A 3 40.56 66.96 7.87
C ARG A 3 40.81 65.45 8.09
N LYS A 4 40.99 65.05 9.35
CA LYS A 4 41.04 63.63 9.77
C LYS A 4 39.70 62.95 9.45
N LYS A 5 39.73 61.88 8.66
CA LYS A 5 38.59 60.98 8.42
C LYS A 5 38.18 60.32 9.75
N GLN A 6 37.03 60.66 10.31
CA GLN A 6 36.40 59.91 11.40
C GLN A 6 35.17 59.15 10.89
N PRO A 7 35.27 57.86 10.53
CA PRO A 7 34.12 56.98 10.38
C PRO A 7 34.05 55.91 11.48
N SER A 8 34.50 56.21 12.72
CA SER A 8 34.95 55.14 13.64
C SER A 8 34.04 54.83 14.83
N VAL A 9 33.10 55.70 15.22
CA VAL A 9 32.37 55.54 16.49
C VAL A 9 30.91 55.15 16.24
N LEU A 10 30.20 55.89 15.38
CA LEU A 10 28.80 55.63 15.03
C LEU A 10 28.58 54.22 14.45
N LYS A 11 29.47 53.77 13.55
CA LYS A 11 29.44 52.41 12.99
C LYS A 11 29.60 51.33 14.06
N ARG A 12 30.45 51.57 15.06
CA ARG A 12 30.71 50.64 16.16
C ARG A 12 29.49 50.51 17.08
N TYR A 13 28.82 51.62 17.37
CA TYR A 13 27.56 51.62 18.12
C TYR A 13 26.39 50.98 17.35
N MET A 14 26.25 51.27 16.05
CA MET A 14 25.26 50.61 15.21
C MET A 14 25.47 49.10 15.14
N LEU A 15 26.72 48.64 14.94
CA LEU A 15 27.03 47.21 14.98
C LEU A 15 26.67 46.57 16.32
N SER A 16 26.99 47.25 17.42
CA SER A 16 26.67 46.74 18.76
C SER A 16 25.17 46.60 18.97
N TYR A 17 24.37 47.57 18.51
CA TYR A 17 22.92 47.51 18.57
C TYR A 17 22.34 46.37 17.72
N ILE A 18 22.90 46.14 16.53
CA ILE A 18 22.52 45.00 15.67
C ILE A 18 22.78 43.69 16.43
N PHE A 19 23.96 43.50 17.01
CA PHE A 19 24.27 42.27 17.75
C PHE A 19 23.39 42.05 18.98
N VAL A 20 23.15 43.12 19.76
CA VAL A 20 22.31 43.04 20.97
C VAL A 20 20.88 42.62 20.62
N PHE A 21 20.36 42.99 19.46
CA PHE A 21 19.01 42.62 19.02
C PHE A 21 18.96 41.31 18.24
N SER A 22 19.98 41.03 17.43
CA SER A 22 20.04 39.82 16.60
C SER A 22 20.31 38.56 17.40
N ILE A 23 21.13 38.59 18.46
CA ILE A 23 21.43 37.39 19.25
C ILE A 23 20.16 36.80 19.89
N PRO A 24 19.32 37.57 20.61
CA PRO A 24 18.05 37.05 21.15
C PRO A 24 17.10 36.56 20.06
N LEU A 25 17.04 37.27 18.92
CA LEU A 25 16.21 36.89 17.79
C LEU A 25 16.62 35.54 17.21
N ILE A 26 17.93 35.34 16.98
CA ILE A 26 18.48 34.09 16.45
C ILE A 26 18.20 32.94 17.41
N LEU A 27 18.40 33.14 18.72
CA LEU A 27 18.10 32.13 19.73
C LEU A 27 16.63 31.75 19.74
N LEU A 28 15.73 32.73 19.64
CA LEU A 28 14.29 32.50 19.61
C LEU A 28 13.89 31.72 18.36
N VAL A 29 14.40 32.10 17.19
CA VAL A 29 14.16 31.36 15.94
C VAL A 29 14.69 29.94 16.04
N PHE A 30 15.89 29.75 16.57
CA PHE A 30 16.49 28.43 16.75
C PHE A 30 15.65 27.55 17.68
N LEU A 31 15.15 28.12 18.78
CA LEU A 31 14.34 27.40 19.76
C LEU A 31 12.99 26.98 19.17
N ILE A 32 12.29 27.89 18.47
CA ILE A 32 11.04 27.58 17.78
C ILE A 32 11.27 26.48 16.73
N ASN A 33 12.33 26.60 15.93
CA ASN A 33 12.63 25.64 14.88
C ASN A 33 12.94 24.25 15.45
N THR A 34 13.66 24.19 16.58
CA THR A 34 13.95 22.92 17.27
C THR A 34 12.68 22.24 17.75
N ILE A 35 11.79 22.97 18.42
CA ILE A 35 10.51 22.43 18.92
C ILE A 35 9.63 21.99 17.76
N TYR A 36 9.54 22.80 16.70
CA TYR A 36 8.71 22.50 15.54
C TYR A 36 9.17 21.24 14.80
N ILE A 37 10.48 21.08 14.59
CA ILE A 37 11.06 19.87 13.96
C ILE A 37 10.83 18.63 14.84
N GLN A 38 10.95 18.75 16.16
CA GLN A 38 10.68 17.65 17.10
C GLN A 38 9.23 17.18 17.01
N ASN A 39 8.28 18.12 17.09
CA ASN A 39 6.85 17.79 17.00
C ASN A 39 6.51 17.13 15.66
N ILE A 40 7.00 17.67 14.54
CA ILE A 40 6.78 17.04 13.22
C ILE A 40 7.33 15.61 13.18
N ARG A 41 8.51 15.37 13.75
CA ARG A 41 9.10 14.03 13.79
C ARG A 41 8.25 13.08 14.62
N GLU A 42 7.76 13.52 15.77
CA GLU A 42 6.89 12.73 16.62
C GLU A 42 5.56 12.40 15.91
N ASP A 43 4.91 13.40 15.31
CA ASP A 43 3.67 13.23 14.56
C ASP A 43 3.84 12.23 13.39
N ILE A 44 4.93 12.36 12.61
CA ILE A 44 5.24 11.41 11.52
C ILE A 44 5.46 10.00 12.05
N THR A 45 6.17 9.86 13.18
CA THR A 45 6.47 8.54 13.76
C THR A 45 5.19 7.86 14.23
N GLN A 46 4.34 8.58 14.98
CA GLN A 46 3.06 8.06 15.46
C GLN A 46 2.10 7.72 14.32
N LEU A 47 2.04 8.56 13.29
CA LEU A 47 1.21 8.31 12.11
C LEU A 47 1.68 7.06 11.35
N ASN A 48 3.00 6.89 11.17
CA ASN A 48 3.55 5.69 10.55
C ASN A 48 3.29 4.44 11.39
N GLU A 49 3.52 4.48 12.71
CA GLU A 49 3.25 3.34 13.59
C GLU A 49 1.77 2.93 13.53
N THR A 50 0.87 3.91 13.55
CA THR A 50 -0.57 3.69 13.45
C THR A 50 -0.93 3.06 12.11
N TYR A 51 -0.42 3.60 11.01
CA TYR A 51 -0.67 3.07 9.67
C TYR A 51 -0.15 1.65 9.51
N LEU A 52 1.08 1.39 9.96
CA LEU A 52 1.70 0.06 9.88
C LEU A 52 0.92 -0.96 10.72
N THR A 53 0.48 -0.59 11.92
CA THR A 53 -0.34 -1.47 12.77
C THR A 53 -1.70 -1.79 12.13
N GLN A 54 -2.32 -0.80 11.50
CA GLN A 54 -3.58 -1.00 10.77
C GLN A 54 -3.39 -1.89 9.54
N LEU A 55 -2.30 -1.69 8.80
CA LEU A 55 -1.96 -2.52 7.65
C LEU A 55 -1.69 -3.97 8.05
N ASP A 56 -0.95 -4.19 9.13
CA ASP A 56 -0.65 -5.51 9.68
C ASP A 56 -1.94 -6.25 10.06
N ALA A 57 -2.83 -5.59 10.81
CA ALA A 57 -4.12 -6.16 11.19
C ALA A 57 -5.03 -6.47 9.98
N GLU A 58 -4.96 -5.69 8.91
CA GLU A 58 -5.74 -5.92 7.69
C GLU A 58 -5.18 -7.08 6.86
N LEU A 59 -3.85 -7.19 6.79
CA LEU A 59 -3.18 -8.33 6.17
C LEU A 59 -3.50 -9.62 6.92
N ASP A 60 -3.43 -9.62 8.25
CA ASP A 60 -3.77 -10.79 9.07
C ASP A 60 -5.21 -11.26 8.84
N ARG A 61 -6.19 -10.34 8.85
CA ARG A 61 -7.58 -10.68 8.52
C ARG A 61 -7.72 -11.27 7.12
N THR A 62 -7.05 -10.66 6.14
CA THR A 62 -7.07 -11.14 4.75
C THR A 62 -6.51 -12.56 4.66
N PHE A 63 -5.41 -12.86 5.36
CA PHE A 63 -4.84 -14.21 5.39
C PHE A 63 -5.75 -15.20 6.12
N ASP A 64 -6.39 -14.80 7.22
CA ASP A 64 -7.35 -15.64 7.93
C ASP A 64 -8.58 -15.98 7.08
N ASP A 65 -9.09 -15.02 6.30
CA ASP A 65 -10.19 -15.23 5.35
C ASP A 65 -9.79 -16.22 4.25
N LEU A 66 -8.58 -16.06 3.69
CA LEU A 66 -8.02 -16.98 2.69
C LEU A 66 -7.83 -18.40 3.25
N HIS A 67 -7.33 -18.51 4.49
CA HIS A 67 -7.16 -19.78 5.18
C HIS A 67 -8.50 -20.47 5.42
N SER A 68 -9.48 -19.72 5.92
CA SER A 68 -10.83 -20.21 6.17
C SER A 68 -11.50 -20.68 4.89
N MET A 69 -11.36 -19.93 3.80
CA MET A 69 -11.85 -20.32 2.48
C MET A 69 -11.19 -21.60 1.97
N ARG A 70 -9.87 -21.69 2.04
CA ARG A 70 -9.13 -22.91 1.67
C ARG A 70 -9.62 -24.12 2.45
N ASP A 71 -9.80 -23.98 3.76
CA ASP A 71 -10.23 -25.07 4.63
C ASP A 71 -11.67 -25.48 4.34
N PHE A 72 -12.55 -24.51 4.06
CA PHE A 72 -13.92 -24.76 3.59
C PHE A 72 -13.94 -25.56 2.28
N ILE A 73 -13.18 -25.14 1.27
CA ILE A 73 -13.07 -25.82 -0.03
C ILE A 73 -12.59 -27.27 0.15
N ASN A 74 -11.59 -27.48 1.01
CA ASN A 74 -11.04 -28.81 1.28
C ASN A 74 -12.02 -29.69 2.05
N HIS A 75 -12.82 -29.13 2.96
CA HIS A 75 -13.73 -29.90 3.81
C HIS A 75 -15.03 -30.29 3.11
N GLU A 76 -15.64 -29.39 2.33
CA GLU A 76 -16.88 -29.73 1.60
C GLU A 76 -16.66 -30.76 0.49
N ASN A 77 -15.42 -31.04 0.10
CA ASN A 77 -15.09 -31.88 -1.06
C ASN A 77 -15.85 -31.42 -2.32
N SER A 78 -16.09 -30.11 -2.40
CA SER A 78 -16.80 -29.39 -3.46
C SER A 78 -16.22 -29.63 -4.84
N PHE A 79 -14.95 -30.03 -4.90
CA PHE A 79 -14.22 -30.40 -6.10
C PHE A 79 -13.67 -31.82 -5.94
N PRO A 80 -14.52 -32.85 -6.10
CA PRO A 80 -14.08 -34.23 -5.94
C PRO A 80 -13.03 -34.56 -7.00
N ALA A 81 -12.07 -35.42 -6.66
CA ALA A 81 -10.98 -35.81 -7.57
C ALA A 81 -11.44 -36.38 -8.94
N GLY A 82 -12.70 -36.80 -9.06
CA GLY A 82 -13.33 -37.28 -10.30
C GLY A 82 -14.24 -36.27 -11.02
N ALA A 83 -14.44 -35.06 -10.49
CA ALA A 83 -15.30 -33.99 -11.04
C ALA A 83 -15.08 -33.75 -12.53
N VAL A 84 -13.84 -33.87 -12.97
CA VAL A 84 -13.40 -33.61 -14.35
C VAL A 84 -14.06 -34.55 -15.36
N TYR A 85 -14.35 -35.79 -14.96
CA TYR A 85 -14.96 -36.79 -15.84
C TYR A 85 -16.47 -36.60 -16.02
N MET A 86 -17.08 -35.68 -15.26
CA MET A 86 -18.52 -35.40 -15.28
C MET A 86 -18.77 -34.12 -16.09
N ASN A 87 -18.69 -34.24 -17.42
CA ASN A 87 -18.82 -33.12 -18.38
C ASN A 87 -20.14 -32.33 -18.21
N ASN A 88 -21.17 -32.94 -17.64
CA ASN A 88 -22.45 -32.29 -17.35
C ASN A 88 -22.41 -31.32 -16.16
N GLN A 89 -21.34 -31.27 -15.38
CA GLN A 89 -21.24 -30.46 -14.16
C GLN A 89 -20.32 -29.24 -14.27
N TYR A 90 -19.76 -28.96 -15.45
CA TYR A 90 -18.81 -27.85 -15.62
C TYR A 90 -19.39 -26.49 -15.21
N ASN A 91 -20.67 -26.25 -15.50
CA ASN A 91 -21.36 -25.04 -15.08
C ASN A 91 -21.51 -24.93 -13.55
N GLU A 92 -21.72 -26.05 -12.87
CA GLU A 92 -21.82 -26.09 -11.40
C GLU A 92 -20.48 -25.73 -10.78
N TYR A 93 -19.39 -26.31 -11.28
CA TYR A 93 -18.04 -26.01 -10.81
C TYR A 93 -17.61 -24.56 -11.10
N ASN A 94 -17.89 -24.03 -12.29
CA ASN A 94 -17.62 -22.62 -12.61
C ASN A 94 -18.42 -21.67 -11.71
N ASN A 95 -19.69 -21.99 -11.43
CA ASN A 95 -20.51 -21.24 -10.49
C ASN A 95 -19.95 -21.28 -9.07
N LEU A 96 -19.42 -22.42 -8.65
CA LEU A 96 -18.84 -22.60 -7.33
C LEU A 96 -17.55 -21.78 -7.17
N VAL A 97 -16.68 -21.78 -8.18
CA VAL A 97 -15.50 -20.90 -8.21
C VAL A 97 -15.93 -19.42 -8.16
N ARG A 98 -17.01 -19.04 -8.84
CA ARG A 98 -17.56 -17.67 -8.77
C ARG A 98 -18.03 -17.30 -7.36
N VAL A 99 -18.75 -18.20 -6.68
CA VAL A 99 -19.21 -17.98 -5.31
C VAL A 99 -18.02 -17.83 -4.36
N TYR A 100 -17.02 -18.70 -4.47
CA TYR A 100 -15.83 -18.63 -3.62
C TYR A 100 -14.99 -17.37 -3.88
N ARG A 101 -14.83 -16.95 -5.14
CA ARG A 101 -14.20 -15.65 -5.46
C ARG A 101 -14.98 -14.48 -4.87
N GLN A 102 -16.31 -14.51 -4.88
CA GLN A 102 -17.15 -13.44 -4.35
C GLN A 102 -17.17 -13.37 -2.81
N ALA A 103 -16.78 -14.45 -2.13
CA ALA A 103 -16.75 -14.49 -0.68
C ALA A 103 -15.47 -13.87 -0.08
N VAL A 104 -14.44 -13.61 -0.90
CA VAL A 104 -13.19 -12.99 -0.44
C VAL A 104 -12.91 -11.78 -1.32
N ASP A 105 -13.26 -10.58 -0.82
CA ASP A 105 -13.18 -9.33 -1.59
C ASP A 105 -11.76 -8.96 -2.03
N SER A 106 -10.74 -9.40 -1.28
CA SER A 106 -9.33 -9.19 -1.59
C SER A 106 -8.81 -10.06 -2.74
N VAL A 107 -9.57 -11.06 -3.18
CA VAL A 107 -9.20 -11.96 -4.28
C VAL A 107 -9.73 -11.44 -5.60
N GLN A 108 -8.81 -10.99 -6.45
CA GLN A 108 -9.15 -10.52 -7.78
C GLN A 108 -9.65 -11.67 -8.67
N SER A 109 -8.90 -12.77 -8.71
CA SER A 109 -9.16 -13.96 -9.54
C SER A 109 -8.94 -15.27 -8.78
N MET A 110 -9.74 -16.28 -9.11
CA MET A 110 -9.68 -17.61 -8.51
C MET A 110 -9.79 -18.67 -9.58
N PHE A 111 -8.97 -19.71 -9.50
CA PHE A 111 -8.91 -20.78 -10.49
C PHE A 111 -8.76 -22.14 -9.80
N ILE A 112 -9.29 -23.18 -10.45
CA ILE A 112 -9.06 -24.56 -10.03
C ILE A 112 -8.39 -25.31 -11.16
N ILE A 113 -7.24 -25.88 -10.81
CA ILE A 113 -6.35 -26.56 -11.73
C ILE A 113 -6.29 -28.03 -11.34
N TYR A 114 -6.63 -28.91 -12.28
CA TYR A 114 -6.40 -30.34 -12.14
C TYR A 114 -5.11 -30.70 -12.88
N PRO A 115 -4.11 -31.32 -12.23
CA PRO A 115 -2.76 -31.52 -12.80
C PRO A 115 -2.70 -32.29 -14.13
N ASN A 116 -3.73 -33.06 -14.46
CA ASN A 116 -3.79 -33.93 -15.64
C ASN A 116 -4.77 -33.42 -16.71
N GLN A 117 -5.14 -32.13 -16.67
CA GLN A 117 -6.18 -31.56 -17.53
C GLN A 117 -5.66 -30.36 -18.29
N SER A 118 -6.13 -30.21 -19.53
CA SER A 118 -5.79 -29.08 -20.40
C SER A 118 -6.69 -27.86 -20.15
N PHE A 119 -7.52 -27.89 -19.12
CA PHE A 119 -8.49 -26.85 -18.82
C PHE A 119 -8.56 -26.55 -17.33
N ILE A 120 -9.09 -25.36 -17.02
CA ILE A 120 -9.26 -24.80 -15.69
C ILE A 120 -10.70 -24.37 -15.47
N PHE A 121 -11.16 -24.42 -14.23
CA PHE A 121 -12.43 -23.80 -13.84
C PHE A 121 -12.18 -22.38 -13.35
N SER A 122 -13.04 -21.44 -13.77
CA SER A 122 -12.94 -20.03 -13.41
C SER A 122 -14.34 -19.41 -13.26
N PRO A 123 -14.47 -18.23 -12.63
CA PRO A 123 -15.74 -17.50 -12.55
C PRO A 123 -16.30 -17.13 -13.93
N HIS A 124 -15.45 -17.09 -14.96
CA HIS A 124 -15.80 -16.73 -16.33
C HIS A 124 -16.12 -17.95 -17.21
N GLY A 125 -15.99 -19.16 -16.67
CA GLY A 125 -16.21 -20.40 -17.39
C GLY A 125 -14.99 -21.32 -17.43
N THR A 126 -15.12 -22.42 -18.16
CA THR A 126 -14.05 -23.40 -18.36
C THR A 126 -13.14 -22.92 -19.47
N ASN A 127 -11.87 -22.68 -19.15
CA ASN A 127 -10.88 -22.14 -20.09
C ASN A 127 -9.68 -23.08 -20.22
N SER A 128 -8.87 -22.92 -21.27
CA SER A 128 -7.63 -23.69 -21.39
C SER A 128 -6.61 -23.23 -20.34
N ILE A 129 -5.62 -24.07 -20.02
CA ILE A 129 -4.60 -23.70 -19.04
C ILE A 129 -3.76 -22.49 -19.52
N GLU A 130 -3.61 -22.32 -20.82
CA GLU A 130 -2.96 -21.17 -21.45
C GLU A 130 -3.74 -19.88 -21.20
N ALA A 131 -5.05 -19.95 -20.99
CA ALA A 131 -5.87 -18.79 -20.64
C ALA A 131 -5.50 -18.21 -19.26
N LEU A 132 -4.81 -18.95 -18.37
CA LEU A 132 -4.22 -18.35 -17.16
C LEU A 132 -3.27 -17.19 -17.49
N LEU A 133 -2.57 -17.27 -18.63
CA LEU A 133 -1.68 -16.20 -19.09
C LEU A 133 -2.46 -15.03 -19.72
N GLU A 134 -3.68 -15.28 -20.21
CA GLU A 134 -4.58 -14.29 -20.82
C GLU A 134 -5.48 -13.59 -19.80
N TYR A 135 -5.82 -14.24 -18.67
CA TYR A 135 -6.44 -13.64 -17.50
C TYR A 135 -5.42 -13.11 -16.48
N GLY A 136 -4.16 -13.55 -16.58
CA GLY A 136 -3.02 -12.97 -15.89
C GLY A 136 -2.77 -11.45 -16.08
N PRO A 137 -3.24 -10.74 -17.15
CA PRO A 137 -3.14 -9.30 -17.27
C PRO A 137 -3.95 -8.51 -16.25
N GLU A 138 -4.79 -9.14 -15.43
CA GLU A 138 -5.31 -8.52 -14.21
C GLU A 138 -4.21 -8.21 -13.17
N PHE A 139 -3.00 -8.77 -13.32
CA PHE A 139 -1.76 -8.36 -12.65
C PHE A 139 -0.94 -7.28 -13.40
N LYS A 140 -1.31 -6.88 -14.63
CA LYS A 140 -0.61 -5.83 -15.40
C LYS A 140 -1.09 -4.41 -15.08
N SER A 141 -2.17 -4.25 -14.31
CA SER A 141 -2.68 -2.92 -13.93
C SER A 141 -1.83 -2.21 -12.88
N ALA A 142 -0.83 -2.87 -12.28
CA ALA A 142 0.11 -2.22 -11.35
C ALA A 142 1.18 -1.34 -12.05
N ASP A 143 1.29 -1.40 -13.39
CA ASP A 143 2.27 -0.63 -14.17
C ASP A 143 1.61 0.23 -15.28
N ASN A 144 0.39 0.74 -15.05
CA ASN A 144 -0.13 1.83 -15.88
C ASN A 144 0.10 3.18 -15.17
N PRO A 145 1.10 3.99 -15.56
CA PRO A 145 1.37 5.27 -14.93
C PRO A 145 0.25 6.31 -15.09
N ASN A 146 -0.85 5.98 -15.77
CA ASN A 146 -1.99 6.86 -16.00
C ASN A 146 -3.12 6.75 -14.95
N ASP A 147 -3.06 5.80 -14.00
CA ASP A 147 -4.12 5.65 -12.98
C ASP A 147 -3.98 6.60 -11.77
N TYR A 148 -2.95 7.44 -11.74
CA TYR A 148 -2.78 8.48 -10.71
C TYR A 148 -3.40 9.84 -11.08
N VAL A 149 -4.26 9.90 -12.11
CA VAL A 149 -4.98 11.12 -12.47
C VAL A 149 -6.47 10.84 -12.52
N ARG A 150 -7.11 10.95 -11.36
CA ARG A 150 -8.47 11.49 -11.22
C ARG A 150 -8.73 11.99 -9.81
#